data_AF-A0A9E4JLT1-F1
#
_entry.id   AF-A0A9E4JLT1-F1
#
_cell.length_a   1.000
_cell.length_b   1.000
_cell.length_c   1.000
_cell.angle_alpha   90.00
_cell.angle_beta   90.00
_cell.angle_gamma   90.00
#
_symmetry.space_group_name_H-M   'P 1'
#
loop_
_entity.id
_entity.type
_entity.pdbx_description
1 polymer ?
#
loop_
_entity_poly.entity_id
_entity_poly.type
_entity_poly.pdbx_seq_one_letter_code
_entity_poly.pdbx_strand_id
1 'polypeptide(L)'
;MKRLGRLLVLVGLLISCLGWVGQENADAANLSLTQLPIVSPILAVEERRNRADEKLGEFGEKIDLNNGSIRQFRQFRGMYPTLAKMIIDQAPFDSVEDVLNMKGLTERQKQILESYLDEFTVTPVTSVLQEGDFRLNTGTYD
;
A
#
# COMPACT_ATOMS: atom_id res chain seq x y z
N MET A 1 -66.21 50.23 -14.80
CA MET A 1 -66.03 48.99 -14.00
C MET A 1 -65.02 47.99 -14.61
N LYS A 2 -65.01 47.75 -15.93
CA LYS A 2 -64.09 46.78 -16.58
C LYS A 2 -62.59 47.11 -16.46
N ARG A 3 -62.21 48.39 -16.47
CA ARG A 3 -60.81 48.84 -16.32
C ARG A 3 -60.28 48.70 -14.89
N LEU A 4 -61.15 48.90 -13.90
CA LEU A 4 -60.82 48.76 -12.48
C LEU A 4 -60.60 47.29 -12.10
N GLY A 5 -61.45 46.39 -12.62
CA GLY A 5 -61.27 44.94 -12.42
C GLY A 5 -59.97 44.42 -13.03
N ARG A 6 -59.56 44.90 -14.21
CA ARG A 6 -58.26 44.55 -14.81
C ARG A 6 -57.07 45.05 -13.98
N LEU A 7 -57.19 46.23 -13.39
CA LEU A 7 -56.16 46.79 -12.52
C LEU A 7 -56.00 45.96 -11.23
N LEU A 8 -57.11 45.53 -10.63
CA LEU A 8 -57.08 44.65 -9.45
C LEU A 8 -56.45 43.29 -9.74
N VAL A 9 -56.71 42.70 -10.91
CA VAL A 9 -56.08 41.44 -11.32
C VAL A 9 -54.56 41.60 -11.53
N LEU A 10 -54.12 42.70 -12.15
CA LEU A 10 -52.70 42.99 -12.33
C LEU A 10 -51.98 43.23 -10.99
N VAL A 11 -52.61 43.96 -10.07
CA VAL A 11 -52.06 44.18 -8.73
C VAL A 11 -52.01 42.88 -7.93
N GLY A 12 -53.06 42.06 -7.99
CA GLY A 12 -53.06 40.74 -7.35
C GLY A 12 -51.97 39.81 -7.90
N LEU A 13 -51.76 39.80 -9.23
CA LEU A 13 -50.71 39.03 -9.88
C LEU A 13 -49.31 39.51 -9.44
N LEU A 14 -49.09 40.82 -9.40
CA LEU A 14 -47.81 41.39 -8.94
C LEU A 14 -47.53 41.04 -7.47
N ILE A 15 -48.52 41.12 -6.59
CA ILE A 15 -48.37 40.75 -5.18
C ILE A 15 -48.08 39.25 -5.05
N SER A 16 -48.70 38.38 -5.85
CA SER A 16 -48.37 36.95 -5.85
C SER A 16 -46.98 36.64 -6.38
N CYS A 17 -46.48 37.40 -7.35
CA CYS A 17 -45.12 37.23 -7.87
C CYS A 17 -44.03 37.76 -6.91
N LEU A 18 -44.38 38.71 -6.03
CA LEU A 18 -43.46 39.31 -5.06
C LEU A 18 -43.55 38.67 -3.65
N GLY A 19 -44.66 38.00 -3.33
CA GLY A 19 -44.96 37.45 -2.00
C GLY A 19 -44.35 36.09 -1.68
N TRP A 20 -43.71 35.43 -2.65
CA TRP A 20 -42.95 34.18 -2.42
C TRP A 20 -41.47 34.36 -2.75
N VAL A 21 -40.90 35.51 -2.35
CA VAL A 21 -39.46 35.54 -2.05
C VAL A 21 -39.36 35.15 -0.58
N GLY A 22 -39.53 33.85 -0.32
CA GLY A 22 -38.96 33.27 0.89
C GLY A 22 -37.49 33.68 0.90
N GLN A 23 -36.98 34.11 2.05
CA GLN A 23 -35.57 34.37 2.21
C GLN A 23 -34.85 33.03 2.00
N GLU A 24 -34.52 32.73 0.76
CA GLU A 24 -33.60 31.66 0.41
C GLU A 24 -32.25 32.17 0.86
N ASN A 25 -31.98 32.03 2.16
CA ASN A 25 -30.62 31.91 2.63
C ASN A 25 -30.10 30.68 1.89
N ALA A 26 -29.48 30.89 0.74
CA ALA A 26 -28.60 29.90 0.17
C ALA A 26 -27.44 29.80 1.15
N ASP A 27 -27.56 28.87 2.10
CA ASP A 27 -26.44 28.42 2.91
C ASP A 27 -25.47 27.73 1.95
N ALA A 28 -24.67 28.53 1.25
CA ALA A 28 -23.47 28.06 0.61
C ALA A 28 -22.57 27.60 1.75
N ALA A 29 -22.51 26.29 1.96
CA ALA A 29 -21.52 25.70 2.83
C ALA A 29 -20.14 26.10 2.29
N ASN A 30 -19.56 27.14 2.88
CA ASN A 30 -18.16 27.48 2.64
C ASN A 30 -17.37 26.28 3.16
N LEU A 31 -16.82 25.47 2.24
CA LEU A 31 -15.79 24.48 2.52
C LEU A 31 -14.52 25.24 2.91
N SER A 32 -14.52 25.79 4.12
CA SER A 32 -13.35 26.41 4.71
C SER A 32 -12.47 25.28 5.22
N LEU A 33 -11.43 24.96 4.44
CA LEU A 33 -10.42 23.95 4.78
C LEU A 33 -9.74 24.21 6.14
N THR A 34 -9.87 25.43 6.68
CA THR A 34 -9.34 25.85 7.98
C THR A 34 -10.30 25.66 9.17
N GLN A 35 -11.59 25.40 8.93
CA GLN A 35 -12.60 25.16 9.98
C GLN A 35 -12.98 23.70 10.14
N LEU A 36 -12.59 22.86 9.19
CA LEU A 36 -12.51 21.43 9.46
C LEU A 36 -11.54 21.25 10.65
N PRO A 37 -11.85 20.39 11.64
CA PRO A 37 -10.86 19.91 12.59
C PRO A 37 -9.89 19.00 11.83
N ILE A 38 -9.18 19.54 10.85
CA ILE A 38 -7.99 18.96 10.29
C ILE A 38 -6.95 19.17 11.38
N VAL A 39 -7.00 18.28 12.37
CA VAL A 39 -5.80 17.90 13.10
C VAL A 39 -4.78 17.65 12.01
N SER A 40 -3.78 18.51 11.95
CA SER A 40 -2.82 18.67 10.85
C SER A 40 -2.59 17.35 10.09
N PRO A 41 -2.76 17.28 8.76
CA PRO A 41 -2.43 16.06 8.03
C PRO A 41 -0.94 15.73 8.17
N ILE A 42 -0.12 16.70 8.59
CA ILE A 42 1.31 16.57 8.84
C ILE A 42 1.61 15.57 9.98
N LEU A 43 0.74 15.39 10.97
CA LEU A 43 0.93 14.40 12.06
C LEU A 43 0.29 13.03 11.76
N ALA A 44 -0.72 12.97 10.89
CA ALA A 44 -1.37 11.72 10.47
C ALA A 44 -0.74 11.09 9.21
N VAL A 45 0.22 11.77 8.58
CA VAL A 45 0.98 11.27 7.42
C VAL A 45 2.10 10.31 7.84
N GLU A 46 2.65 10.41 9.05
CA GLU A 46 3.68 9.47 9.50
C GLU A 46 3.17 8.02 9.59
N GLU A 47 1.86 7.82 9.80
CA GLU A 47 1.27 6.51 10.11
C GLU A 47 0.79 5.73 8.86
N ARG A 48 0.65 6.37 7.69
CA ARG A 48 0.23 5.68 6.44
C ARG A 48 1.38 5.58 5.45
N ARG A 49 2.37 4.74 5.76
CA ARG A 49 3.40 4.33 4.81
C ARG A 49 2.97 3.06 4.08
N ASN A 50 3.43 2.91 2.84
CA ASN A 50 3.28 1.64 2.14
C ASN A 50 4.16 0.60 2.86
N ARG A 51 3.51 -0.39 3.46
CA ARG A 51 4.17 -1.46 4.22
C ARG A 51 5.16 -2.27 3.37
N ALA A 52 4.93 -2.38 2.05
CA ALA A 52 5.85 -3.05 1.14
C ALA A 52 7.13 -2.21 0.93
N ASP A 53 6.98 -0.91 0.68
CA ASP A 53 8.11 0.00 0.47
C ASP A 53 8.96 0.14 1.74
N GLU A 54 8.30 0.20 2.91
CA GLU A 54 8.96 0.18 4.21
C GLU A 54 9.81 -1.09 4.39
N LYS A 55 9.24 -2.26 4.06
CA LYS A 55 9.97 -3.52 4.17
C LYS A 55 11.13 -3.62 3.18
N LEU A 56 10.93 -3.20 1.93
CA LEU A 56 11.99 -3.15 0.93
C LEU A 56 13.15 -2.25 1.38
N GLY A 57 12.85 -1.14 2.06
CA GLY A 57 13.86 -0.26 2.66
C GLY A 57 14.64 -0.90 3.82
N GLU A 58 14.07 -1.88 4.52
CA GLU A 58 14.71 -2.56 5.66
C GLU A 58 15.85 -3.48 5.24
N PHE A 59 15.64 -4.32 4.21
CA PHE A 59 16.66 -5.26 3.73
C PHE A 59 17.49 -4.74 2.54
N GLY A 60 17.05 -3.65 1.91
CA GLY A 60 17.80 -2.94 0.88
C GLY A 60 18.11 -3.80 -0.35
N GLU A 61 19.37 -3.78 -0.78
CA GLU A 61 19.82 -4.44 -2.02
C GLU A 61 20.08 -5.95 -1.87
N LYS A 62 20.21 -6.45 -0.63
CA LYS A 62 20.47 -7.86 -0.36
C LYS A 62 19.20 -8.71 -0.51
N ILE A 63 19.37 -10.00 -0.77
CA ILE A 63 18.22 -10.93 -0.74
C ILE A 63 17.89 -11.23 0.72
N ASP A 64 16.69 -10.87 1.15
CA ASP A 64 16.14 -11.32 2.42
C ASP A 64 15.72 -12.80 2.33
N LEU A 65 16.35 -13.67 3.13
CA LEU A 65 16.05 -15.10 3.14
C LEU A 65 14.64 -15.42 3.65
N ASN A 66 14.00 -14.52 4.39
CA ASN A 66 12.67 -14.69 4.97
C ASN A 66 11.56 -14.10 4.10
N ASN A 67 11.83 -13.05 3.34
CA ASN A 67 10.82 -12.28 2.60
C ASN A 67 11.07 -12.19 1.09
N GLY A 68 12.31 -12.41 0.63
CA GLY A 68 12.69 -12.33 -0.77
C GLY A 68 12.00 -13.37 -1.65
N SER A 69 11.80 -13.03 -2.92
CA SER A 69 11.19 -13.93 -3.91
C SER A 69 12.18 -14.98 -4.41
N ILE A 70 11.67 -16.17 -4.74
CA ILE A 70 12.44 -17.29 -5.25
C ILE A 70 13.21 -16.95 -6.54
N ARG A 71 12.69 -15.98 -7.32
CA ARG A 71 13.31 -15.53 -8.57
C ARG A 71 14.61 -14.76 -8.34
N GLN A 72 14.77 -14.07 -7.21
CA GLN A 72 15.97 -13.29 -6.93
C GLN A 72 17.22 -14.18 -6.87
N PHE A 73 17.08 -15.44 -6.41
CA PHE A 73 18.19 -16.40 -6.39
C PHE A 73 18.72 -16.79 -7.78
N ARG A 74 18.04 -16.43 -8.88
CA ARG A 74 18.54 -16.67 -10.25
C ARG A 74 19.83 -15.91 -10.55
N GLN A 75 20.10 -14.81 -9.85
CA GLN A 75 21.30 -14.01 -10.05
C GLN A 75 22.58 -14.70 -9.55
N PHE A 76 22.45 -15.72 -8.69
CA PHE A 76 23.56 -16.44 -8.09
C PHE A 76 23.74 -17.82 -8.71
N ARG A 77 24.92 -18.07 -9.28
CA ARG A 77 25.23 -19.33 -9.95
C ARG A 77 25.13 -20.50 -8.97
N GLY A 78 24.29 -21.48 -9.29
CA GLY A 78 24.11 -22.70 -8.50
C GLY A 78 23.00 -22.63 -7.44
N MET A 79 22.37 -21.46 -7.24
CA MET A 79 21.31 -21.30 -6.25
C MET A 79 19.92 -21.74 -6.77
N TYR A 80 19.60 -21.43 -8.03
CA TYR A 80 18.30 -21.77 -8.62
C TYR A 80 18.36 -23.06 -9.46
N PRO A 81 17.35 -23.96 -9.40
CA PRO A 81 16.13 -23.89 -8.58
C PRO A 81 16.25 -24.54 -7.19
N THR A 82 17.23 -25.43 -7.00
CA THR A 82 17.23 -26.39 -5.88
C THR A 82 17.51 -25.76 -4.52
N LEU A 83 18.57 -24.96 -4.38
CA LEU A 83 18.89 -24.25 -3.13
C LEU A 83 17.83 -23.19 -2.82
N ALA A 84 17.39 -22.45 -3.83
CA ALA A 84 16.30 -21.48 -3.71
C ALA A 84 15.04 -22.13 -3.13
N LYS A 85 14.61 -23.28 -3.67
CA LYS A 85 13.46 -24.02 -3.14
C LYS A 85 13.66 -24.41 -1.67
N MET A 86 14.83 -24.96 -1.32
CA MET A 86 15.12 -25.34 0.07
C MET A 86 15.04 -24.16 1.03
N ILE A 87 15.53 -22.98 0.62
CA ILE A 87 15.46 -21.75 1.42
C ILE A 87 14.01 -21.33 1.63
N ILE A 88 13.18 -21.34 0.58
CA ILE A 88 11.75 -21.00 0.72
C ILE A 88 11.03 -21.99 1.64
N ASP A 89 11.27 -23.30 1.47
CA ASP A 89 10.58 -24.34 2.24
C ASP A 89 10.95 -24.33 3.73
N GLN A 90 12.17 -23.92 4.08
CA GLN A 90 12.72 -24.00 5.44
C GLN A 90 12.80 -22.65 6.15
N ALA A 91 12.49 -21.54 5.47
CA ALA A 91 12.28 -20.25 6.10
C ALA A 91 11.11 -20.30 7.12
N PRO A 92 11.12 -19.47 8.18
CA PRO A 92 12.08 -18.39 8.44
C PRO A 92 13.37 -18.84 9.13
N PHE A 93 14.40 -18.00 8.98
CA PHE A 93 15.70 -18.09 9.65
C PHE A 93 15.83 -16.94 10.67
N ASP A 94 16.61 -17.15 11.73
CA ASP A 94 16.90 -16.12 12.75
C ASP A 94 18.16 -15.32 12.38
N SER A 95 19.11 -15.96 11.71
CA SER A 95 20.36 -15.38 11.23
C SER A 95 20.68 -15.85 9.80
N VAL A 96 21.58 -15.14 9.12
CA VAL A 96 21.98 -15.50 7.74
C VAL A 96 22.67 -16.87 7.73
N GLU A 97 23.44 -17.17 8.78
CA GLU A 97 24.23 -18.39 8.92
C GLU A 97 23.36 -19.65 9.07
N ASP A 98 22.12 -19.52 9.55
CA ASP A 98 21.19 -20.65 9.72
C ASP A 98 20.86 -21.33 8.40
N VAL A 99 21.02 -20.63 7.27
CA VAL A 99 20.85 -21.21 5.93
C VAL A 99 21.81 -22.38 5.69
N LEU A 100 22.98 -22.40 6.35
CA LEU A 100 23.97 -23.47 6.24
C LEU A 100 23.57 -24.74 7.01
N ASN A 101 22.56 -24.64 7.87
CA ASN A 101 22.05 -25.72 8.71
C ASN A 101 20.76 -26.35 8.17
N MET A 102 20.32 -25.94 6.97
CA MET A 102 19.14 -26.52 6.31
C MET A 102 19.26 -28.03 6.16
N LYS A 103 18.16 -28.73 6.46
CA LYS A 103 18.07 -30.18 6.36
C LYS A 103 18.24 -30.60 4.89
N GLY A 104 19.09 -31.60 4.66
CA GLY A 104 19.31 -32.19 3.35
C GLY A 104 20.34 -31.49 2.47
N LEU A 105 21.08 -30.51 3.01
CA LEU A 105 22.21 -29.91 2.31
C LEU A 105 23.33 -30.92 2.05
N THR A 106 23.84 -30.92 0.83
CA THR A 106 25.11 -31.56 0.48
C THR A 106 26.28 -30.60 0.77
N GLU A 107 27.48 -31.15 0.98
CA GLU A 107 28.70 -30.33 1.15
C GLU A 107 28.92 -29.34 0.00
N ARG A 108 28.63 -29.77 -1.24
CA ARG A 108 28.74 -28.89 -2.40
C ARG A 108 27.76 -27.72 -2.35
N GLN A 109 26.52 -27.96 -1.90
CA GLN A 109 25.50 -26.92 -1.74
C GLN A 109 25.85 -25.96 -0.61
N LYS A 110 26.40 -26.47 0.50
CA LYS A 110 26.89 -25.65 1.61
C LYS A 110 27.98 -24.67 1.14
N GLN A 111 28.96 -25.15 0.36
CA GLN A 111 29.99 -24.29 -0.25
C GLN A 111 29.42 -23.20 -1.19
N ILE A 112 28.32 -23.50 -1.91
CA ILE A 112 27.66 -22.49 -2.74
C ILE A 112 27.03 -21.41 -1.85
N LEU A 113 26.32 -21.81 -0.78
CA LEU A 113 25.72 -20.87 0.16
C LEU A 113 26.79 -19.98 0.82
N GLU A 114 27.89 -20.58 1.29
CA GLU A 114 29.02 -19.87 1.89
C GLU A 114 29.60 -18.80 0.95
N SER A 115 29.62 -19.04 -0.37
CA SER A 115 30.14 -18.06 -1.34
C SER A 115 29.26 -16.82 -1.55
N TYR A 116 28.02 -16.83 -1.05
CA TYR A 116 27.05 -15.75 -1.22
C TYR A 116 26.43 -15.26 0.10
N LEU A 117 26.96 -15.64 1.28
CA LEU A 117 26.40 -15.19 2.56
C LEU A 117 26.34 -13.66 2.68
N ASP A 118 27.34 -12.97 2.12
CA ASP A 118 27.40 -11.51 2.10
C ASP A 118 26.28 -10.87 1.29
N GLU A 119 25.65 -11.61 0.37
CA GLU A 119 24.55 -11.15 -0.47
C GLU A 119 23.17 -11.32 0.19
N PHE A 120 23.16 -11.95 1.38
CA PHE A 120 21.94 -12.26 2.10
C PHE A 120 21.75 -11.39 3.33
N THR A 121 20.50 -11.28 3.74
CA THR A 121 20.09 -10.69 5.01
C THR A 121 18.87 -11.44 5.53
N VAL A 122 18.53 -11.18 6.78
CA VAL A 122 17.39 -11.78 7.46
C VAL A 122 16.67 -10.67 8.19
N THR A 123 15.38 -10.54 7.90
CA THR A 123 14.51 -9.63 8.65
C THR A 123 13.24 -10.35 9.09
N PRO A 124 12.46 -9.78 10.04
CA PRO A 124 11.21 -10.40 10.48
C PRO A 124 10.26 -10.62 9.30
N VAL A 125 9.58 -11.76 9.30
CA VAL A 125 8.60 -12.09 8.27
C VAL A 125 7.50 -11.03 8.24
N THR A 126 7.17 -10.52 7.05
CA THR A 126 6.03 -9.61 6.86
C THR A 126 4.95 -10.27 6.01
N SER A 127 3.68 -10.06 6.40
CA SER A 127 2.56 -10.66 5.68
C SER A 127 2.42 -10.13 4.25
N VAL A 128 2.80 -8.87 4.03
CA VAL A 128 2.71 -8.17 2.74
C VAL A 128 3.55 -8.83 1.63
N LEU A 129 4.63 -9.52 1.98
CA LEU A 129 5.53 -10.22 1.03
C LEU A 129 5.40 -11.75 1.10
N GLN A 130 4.41 -12.26 1.86
CA GLN A 130 4.21 -13.70 2.08
C GLN A 130 2.85 -14.19 1.60
N GLU A 131 1.81 -13.38 1.77
CA GLU A 131 0.45 -13.76 1.41
C GLU A 131 0.33 -14.11 -0.09
N GLY A 132 -0.52 -15.07 -0.41
CA GLY A 132 -0.78 -15.49 -1.79
C GLY A 132 0.40 -16.16 -2.49
N ASP A 133 1.31 -16.78 -1.73
CA ASP A 133 2.54 -17.40 -2.24
C ASP A 133 3.40 -16.41 -3.05
N PHE A 134 3.39 -15.14 -2.66
CA PHE A 134 4.11 -14.07 -3.36
C PHE A 134 5.60 -14.39 -3.56
N ARG A 135 6.23 -15.07 -2.58
CA ARG A 135 7.62 -15.51 -2.69
C ARG A 135 7.85 -16.50 -3.83
N LEU A 136 6.87 -17.33 -4.19
CA LEU A 136 6.96 -18.25 -5.31
C LEU A 136 6.66 -17.55 -6.64
N ASN A 137 5.68 -16.65 -6.63
CA ASN A 137 5.23 -15.95 -7.83
C ASN A 137 4.81 -14.51 -7.51
N THR A 138 5.66 -13.56 -7.90
CA THR A 138 5.43 -12.12 -7.72
C THR A 138 4.51 -11.52 -8.79
N GLY A 139 4.05 -12.30 -9.77
CA GLY A 139 3.25 -11.81 -10.90
C GLY A 139 4.04 -11.00 -11.94
N THR A 140 5.36 -10.88 -11.78
CA THR A 140 6.25 -10.13 -12.68
C THR A 140 7.05 -11.08 -13.57
N TYR A 141 6.94 -10.89 -14.88
CA TYR A 141 7.60 -11.69 -15.91
C TYR A 141 8.30 -10.78 -16.92
N ASP A 142 9.26 -11.36 -17.65
CA ASP A 142 10.05 -10.69 -18.70
C ASP A 142 9.37 -10.87 -20.07
#